data_AF-A0A957FW37-F1
#
_entry.id   AF-A0A957FW37-F1
#
_cell.length_a   1.000
_cell.length_b   1.000
_cell.length_c   1.000
_cell.angle_alpha   90.00
_cell.angle_beta   90.00
_cell.angle_gamma   90.00
#
_symmetry.space_group_name_H-M   'P 1'
#
loop_
_entity.id
_entity.type
_entity.pdbx_description
1 polymer ?
#
loop_
_entity_poly.entity_id
_entity_poly.type
_entity_poly.pdbx_seq_one_letter_code
_entity_poly.pdbx_strand_id
1 'polypeptide(L)'
;MKTARKPKNLFLFFSVTLPLLWLIRLSNSARNYPEANYPVYSGAFAAEPEVPVNNLTVASYNIRYAQQIETAIAELQMLLAHEGLDILLLQEMTEPGAEQIARALDFNYVYFPAAVEPRHNQDFGNAVLSRWPISDSQKLILPHKSLNSRMIRIATRATLAVDSRAIVVYS
;
A
#
# COMPACT_ATOMS: atom_id res chain seq x y z
N MET A 1 -59.88 21.92 43.99
CA MET A 1 -59.95 20.71 43.14
C MET A 1 -58.76 20.77 42.19
N LYS A 2 -57.76 19.90 42.38
CA LYS A 2 -56.45 19.89 41.69
C LYS A 2 -56.54 19.13 40.36
N THR A 3 -55.97 19.66 39.28
CA THR A 3 -55.51 18.85 38.15
C THR A 3 -54.20 19.42 37.61
N ALA A 4 -53.08 18.87 38.10
CA ALA A 4 -51.74 19.14 37.60
C ALA A 4 -51.48 18.32 36.32
N ARG A 5 -51.09 19.00 35.23
CA ARG A 5 -50.71 18.39 33.95
C ARG A 5 -49.25 17.96 34.04
N LYS A 6 -48.96 16.65 34.08
CA LYS A 6 -47.60 16.11 33.95
C LYS A 6 -47.09 16.33 32.51
N PRO A 7 -45.87 16.86 32.29
CA PRO A 7 -45.24 16.77 30.97
C PRO A 7 -44.84 15.31 30.72
N LYS A 8 -45.37 14.73 29.65
CA LYS A 8 -44.97 13.40 29.15
C LYS A 8 -43.72 13.59 28.28
N ASN A 9 -42.63 12.98 28.74
CA ASN A 9 -41.55 12.40 27.92
C ASN A 9 -40.92 13.30 26.85
N LEU A 10 -39.94 14.14 27.25
CA LEU A 10 -39.00 14.80 26.33
C LEU A 10 -37.57 14.25 26.45
N PHE A 11 -37.38 13.06 27.03
CA PHE A 11 -36.05 12.47 27.28
C PHE A 11 -35.81 11.13 26.59
N LEU A 12 -36.33 10.94 25.37
CA LEU A 12 -36.13 9.67 24.66
C LEU A 12 -35.80 9.83 23.17
N PHE A 13 -34.96 10.81 22.81
CA PHE A 13 -34.42 10.91 21.43
C PHE A 13 -32.89 10.92 21.34
N PHE A 14 -32.15 10.80 22.45
CA PHE A 14 -30.69 10.84 22.44
C PHE A 14 -29.98 9.49 22.63
N SER A 15 -30.70 8.36 22.81
CA SER A 15 -30.07 7.10 23.21
C SER A 15 -29.82 6.06 22.10
N VAL A 16 -30.30 6.29 20.87
CA VAL A 16 -30.20 5.28 19.78
C VAL A 16 -29.28 5.71 18.62
N THR A 17 -28.88 6.99 18.52
CA THR A 17 -27.99 7.46 17.44
C THR A 17 -26.51 7.14 17.67
N LEU A 18 -26.06 7.17 18.93
CA LEU A 18 -24.67 6.83 19.30
C LEU A 18 -24.26 5.37 19.00
N PRO A 19 -25.08 4.33 19.28
CA PRO A 19 -24.68 2.94 18.99
C PRO A 19 -24.65 2.62 17.49
N LEU A 20 -25.48 3.27 16.66
CA LEU A 20 -25.50 3.03 15.22
C LEU A 20 -24.23 3.54 14.52
N LEU A 21 -23.72 4.70 14.94
CA LEU A 21 -22.43 5.23 14.47
C LEU A 21 -21.24 4.35 14.91
N TRP A 22 -21.36 3.67 16.06
CA TRP A 22 -20.34 2.73 16.56
C TRP A 22 -20.31 1.43 15.75
N LEU A 23 -21.47 0.89 15.38
CA LEU A 23 -21.58 -0.32 14.54
C LEU A 23 -21.04 -0.09 13.11
N ILE A 24 -21.28 1.09 12.52
CA ILE A 24 -20.75 1.46 11.20
C ILE A 24 -19.20 1.58 11.22
N ARG A 25 -18.60 1.93 12.36
CA ARG A 25 -17.13 1.99 12.50
C ARG A 25 -16.48 0.61 12.57
N LEU A 26 -17.16 -0.38 13.13
CA LEU A 26 -16.66 -1.75 13.23
C LEU A 26 -16.65 -2.46 11.86
N SER A 27 -17.65 -2.20 11.01
CA SER A 27 -17.75 -2.81 9.67
C SER A 27 -16.75 -2.27 8.64
N ASN A 28 -16.02 -1.18 8.94
CA ASN A 28 -15.04 -0.55 8.04
C ASN A 28 -13.59 -0.66 8.54
N SER A 29 -13.33 -1.56 9.49
CA SER A 29 -11.98 -1.78 10.03
C SER A 29 -11.18 -2.77 9.18
N ALA A 30 -9.94 -2.42 8.86
CA ALA A 30 -9.02 -3.27 8.11
C ALA A 30 -8.50 -4.43 8.96
N ARG A 31 -8.22 -5.58 8.34
CA ARG A 31 -7.54 -6.71 8.98
C ARG A 31 -6.02 -6.53 8.84
N ASN A 32 -5.38 -6.06 9.90
CA ASN A 32 -3.95 -5.72 9.90
C ASN A 32 -3.04 -6.96 9.90
N TYR A 33 -1.86 -6.83 9.29
CA TYR A 33 -0.74 -7.77 9.40
C TYR A 33 0.34 -7.19 10.33
N PRO A 34 0.28 -7.44 11.65
CA PRO A 34 1.21 -6.87 12.62
C PRO A 34 2.61 -7.49 12.59
N GLU A 35 2.80 -8.59 11.87
CA GLU A 35 4.09 -9.27 11.74
C GLU A 35 4.99 -8.54 10.72
N ALA A 36 6.20 -8.18 11.14
CA ALA A 36 7.17 -7.50 10.27
C ALA A 36 7.69 -8.40 9.12
N ASN A 37 7.58 -9.72 9.26
CA ASN A 37 8.16 -10.66 8.30
C ASN A 37 7.09 -11.36 7.44
N TYR A 38 5.81 -11.02 7.59
CA TYR A 38 4.72 -11.70 6.89
C TYR A 38 3.47 -10.82 6.69
N PRO A 39 2.72 -10.97 5.59
CA PRO A 39 3.13 -11.67 4.37
C PRO A 39 4.13 -10.81 3.58
N VAL A 40 4.83 -11.46 2.67
CA VAL A 40 5.81 -10.88 1.74
C VAL A 40 5.64 -11.57 0.40
N TYR A 41 5.71 -10.79 -0.66
CA TYR A 41 5.61 -11.26 -2.03
C TYR A 41 6.75 -10.68 -2.83
N SER A 42 7.35 -11.47 -3.71
CA SER A 42 8.50 -11.04 -4.49
C SER A 42 8.62 -11.85 -5.77
N GLY A 43 9.24 -11.23 -6.78
CA GLY A 43 9.56 -11.89 -8.04
C GLY A 43 10.82 -11.29 -8.64
N ALA A 44 11.51 -12.10 -9.45
CA ALA A 44 12.68 -11.68 -10.20
C ALA A 44 12.39 -11.81 -11.69
N PHE A 45 12.09 -10.67 -12.35
CA PHE A 45 11.80 -10.62 -13.78
C PHE A 45 12.88 -9.88 -14.57
N ALA A 46 13.76 -9.12 -13.91
CA ALA A 46 14.80 -8.37 -14.58
C ALA A 46 15.94 -9.29 -15.05
N ALA A 47 16.42 -9.01 -16.26
CA ALA A 47 17.71 -9.52 -16.72
C ALA A 47 18.86 -8.82 -16.00
N GLU A 48 20.03 -9.45 -15.98
CA GLU A 48 21.23 -8.86 -15.40
C GLU A 48 21.62 -7.61 -16.23
N PRO A 49 21.77 -6.42 -15.63
CA PRO A 49 22.10 -5.22 -16.37
C PRO A 49 23.49 -5.30 -17.00
N GLU A 50 23.58 -5.10 -18.32
CA GLU A 50 24.83 -5.24 -19.07
C GLU A 50 25.78 -4.03 -18.93
N VAL A 51 25.23 -2.85 -18.67
CA VAL A 51 25.98 -1.58 -18.68
C VAL A 51 25.83 -0.85 -17.36
N PRO A 52 26.94 -0.47 -16.70
CA PRO A 52 26.91 0.34 -15.49
C PRO A 52 26.22 1.69 -15.70
N VAL A 53 25.45 2.13 -14.70
CA VAL A 53 24.70 3.38 -14.76
C VAL A 53 25.41 4.49 -13.98
N ASN A 54 25.46 5.69 -14.58
CA ASN A 54 26.04 6.87 -13.92
C ASN A 54 24.99 7.71 -13.16
N ASN A 55 23.72 7.58 -13.56
CA ASN A 55 22.57 8.26 -12.97
C ASN A 55 21.48 7.23 -12.71
N LEU A 56 20.59 7.51 -11.76
CA LEU A 56 19.43 6.67 -11.46
C LEU A 56 18.15 7.46 -11.66
N THR A 57 17.25 6.93 -12.47
CA THR A 57 15.89 7.45 -12.60
C THR A 57 14.95 6.74 -11.64
N VAL A 58 14.49 7.46 -10.63
CA VAL A 58 13.61 6.93 -9.57
C VAL A 58 12.24 7.60 -9.64
N ALA A 59 11.18 6.79 -9.68
CA ALA A 59 9.80 7.27 -9.61
C ALA A 59 9.11 6.76 -8.34
N SER A 60 8.23 7.59 -7.76
CA SER A 60 7.29 7.17 -6.73
C SER A 60 5.88 7.41 -7.22
N TYR A 61 5.01 6.41 -7.12
CA TYR A 61 3.66 6.48 -7.65
C TYR A 61 2.65 5.78 -6.73
N ASN A 62 1.68 6.55 -6.26
CA ASN A 62 0.49 6.02 -5.60
C ASN A 62 -0.58 5.72 -6.68
N ILE A 63 -0.88 4.44 -6.89
CA ILE A 63 -1.79 3.96 -7.96
C ILE A 63 -3.23 3.77 -7.43
N ARG A 64 -3.57 4.39 -6.30
CA ARG A 64 -4.93 4.45 -5.74
C ARG A 64 -5.62 3.08 -5.72
N TYR A 65 -5.20 2.22 -4.78
CA TYR A 65 -5.73 0.86 -4.58
C TYR A 65 -5.57 -0.06 -5.81
N ALA A 66 -4.58 0.17 -6.68
CA ALA A 66 -4.38 -0.62 -7.89
C ALA A 66 -5.65 -0.71 -8.78
N GLN A 67 -6.47 0.35 -8.82
CA GLN A 67 -7.76 0.31 -9.53
C GLN A 67 -7.62 0.38 -11.06
N GLN A 68 -6.52 0.95 -11.55
CA GLN A 68 -6.27 1.18 -12.99
C GLN A 68 -4.87 0.67 -13.39
N ILE A 69 -4.57 -0.59 -13.07
CA ILE A 69 -3.24 -1.18 -13.34
C ILE A 69 -2.84 -1.11 -14.81
N GLU A 70 -3.74 -1.43 -15.75
CA GLU A 70 -3.42 -1.39 -17.18
C GLU A 70 -3.03 0.03 -17.65
N THR A 71 -3.75 1.05 -17.17
CA THR A 71 -3.41 2.45 -17.45
C THR A 71 -2.07 2.84 -16.84
N ALA A 72 -1.82 2.46 -15.59
CA ALA A 72 -0.55 2.72 -14.93
C ALA A 72 0.63 2.02 -15.63
N ILE A 73 0.44 0.78 -16.09
CA ILE A 73 1.45 0.05 -16.88
C ILE A 73 1.76 0.82 -18.17
N ALA A 74 0.74 1.26 -18.91
CA ALA A 74 0.95 2.01 -20.14
C ALA A 74 1.72 3.32 -19.89
N GLU A 75 1.38 4.06 -18.84
CA GLU A 75 2.10 5.28 -18.43
C GLU A 75 3.56 5.01 -18.06
N LEU A 76 3.80 3.96 -17.26
CA LEU A 76 5.14 3.58 -16.82
C LEU A 76 6.01 3.05 -17.97
N GLN A 77 5.43 2.33 -18.93
CA GLN A 77 6.13 1.89 -20.14
C GLN A 77 6.49 3.08 -21.04
N MET A 78 5.60 4.07 -21.16
CA MET A 78 5.93 5.32 -21.85
C MET A 78 7.07 6.04 -21.14
N LEU A 79 7.03 6.16 -19.81
CA LEU A 79 8.11 6.77 -19.04
C LEU A 79 9.45 6.04 -19.25
N LEU A 80 9.44 4.71 -19.12
CA LEU A 80 10.62 3.85 -19.34
C LEU A 80 11.21 4.05 -20.73
N ALA A 81 10.38 4.15 -21.77
CA ALA A 81 10.83 4.30 -23.16
C ALA A 81 11.40 5.69 -23.48
N HIS A 82 10.93 6.76 -22.82
CA HIS A 82 11.33 8.14 -23.13
C HIS A 82 12.42 8.68 -22.20
N GLU A 83 12.30 8.43 -20.90
CA GLU A 83 13.17 9.01 -19.85
C GLU A 83 14.08 7.96 -19.19
N GLY A 84 13.81 6.67 -19.44
CA GLY A 84 14.33 5.58 -18.63
C GLY A 84 13.60 5.49 -17.27
N LEU A 85 13.72 4.33 -16.64
CA LEU A 85 13.23 4.10 -15.29
C LEU A 85 14.06 2.98 -14.70
N ASP A 86 14.57 3.19 -13.49
CA ASP A 86 15.52 2.29 -12.85
C ASP A 86 14.94 1.69 -11.56
N ILE A 87 14.22 2.52 -10.80
CA ILE A 87 13.61 2.16 -9.52
C ILE A 87 12.21 2.75 -9.47
N LEU A 88 11.23 1.94 -9.07
CA LEU A 88 9.85 2.37 -8.92
C LEU A 88 9.33 2.03 -7.51
N LEU A 89 8.87 3.07 -6.80
CA LEU A 89 8.36 3.01 -5.43
C LEU A 89 6.82 3.14 -5.50
N LEU A 90 6.11 2.04 -5.28
CA LEU A 90 4.65 2.02 -5.43
C LEU A 90 3.94 2.03 -4.09
N GLN A 91 2.89 2.85 -3.99
CA GLN A 91 2.00 2.91 -2.83
C GLN A 91 0.55 2.56 -3.21
N GLU A 92 -0.21 2.14 -2.20
CA GLU A 92 -1.61 1.71 -2.34
C GLU A 92 -1.77 0.54 -3.31
N MET A 93 -0.84 -0.42 -3.23
CA MET A 93 -0.78 -1.58 -4.12
C MET A 93 -1.47 -2.80 -3.54
N THR A 94 -1.94 -3.64 -4.45
CA THR A 94 -2.33 -5.03 -4.20
C THR A 94 -1.23 -5.97 -4.65
N GLU A 95 -1.24 -7.20 -4.15
CA GLU A 95 -0.27 -8.23 -4.55
C GLU A 95 -0.28 -8.49 -6.07
N PRO A 96 -1.43 -8.75 -6.73
CA PRO A 96 -1.45 -8.99 -8.17
C PRO A 96 -1.03 -7.75 -8.96
N GLY A 97 -1.42 -6.55 -8.52
CA GLY A 97 -1.08 -5.31 -9.21
C GLY A 97 0.43 -5.03 -9.19
N ALA A 98 1.11 -5.33 -8.07
CA ALA A 98 2.55 -5.16 -7.96
C ALA A 98 3.29 -6.13 -8.89
N GLU A 99 2.88 -7.40 -8.93
CA GLU A 99 3.45 -8.39 -9.84
C GLU A 99 3.21 -8.02 -11.31
N GLN A 100 1.99 -7.59 -11.66
CA GLN A 100 1.63 -7.21 -13.03
C GLN A 100 2.51 -6.06 -13.55
N ILE A 101 2.70 -5.01 -12.76
CA ILE A 101 3.59 -3.89 -13.14
C ILE A 101 5.03 -4.38 -13.25
N ALA A 102 5.51 -5.16 -12.28
CA ALA A 102 6.88 -5.67 -12.28
C ALA A 102 7.17 -6.52 -13.52
N ARG A 103 6.24 -7.40 -13.89
CA ARG A 103 6.33 -8.23 -15.08
C ARG A 103 6.26 -7.43 -16.38
N ALA A 104 5.41 -6.40 -16.44
CA ALA A 104 5.25 -5.58 -17.64
C ALA A 104 6.44 -4.65 -17.92
N LEU A 105 7.26 -4.36 -16.90
CA LEU A 105 8.47 -3.54 -17.01
C LEU A 105 9.77 -4.37 -17.00
N ASP A 106 9.69 -5.70 -16.85
CA ASP A 106 10.82 -6.59 -16.61
C ASP A 106 11.66 -6.19 -15.37
N PHE A 107 10.98 -5.88 -14.26
CA PHE A 107 11.61 -5.47 -12.99
C PHE A 107 11.50 -6.58 -11.94
N ASN A 108 12.51 -6.68 -11.09
CA ASN A 108 12.40 -7.40 -9.83
C ASN A 108 11.49 -6.62 -8.88
N TYR A 109 10.80 -7.31 -7.98
CA TYR A 109 9.95 -6.62 -7.00
C TYR A 109 9.93 -7.30 -5.64
N VAL A 110 9.66 -6.48 -4.63
CA VAL A 110 9.17 -6.94 -3.32
C VAL A 110 7.98 -6.09 -2.91
N TYR A 111 6.95 -6.76 -2.39
CA TYR A 111 5.72 -6.17 -1.90
C TYR A 111 5.44 -6.65 -0.48
N PHE A 112 5.09 -5.71 0.38
CA PHE A 112 4.60 -5.98 1.73
C PHE A 112 3.23 -5.32 1.88
N PRO A 113 2.18 -6.07 2.26
CA PRO A 113 0.93 -5.48 2.67
C PRO A 113 0.95 -5.09 4.15
N ALA A 114 0.28 -3.98 4.44
CA ALA A 114 -0.02 -3.51 5.78
C ALA A 114 -1.23 -4.26 6.36
N ALA A 115 -2.22 -4.53 5.53
CA ALA A 115 -3.50 -5.10 5.93
C ALA A 115 -4.26 -5.64 4.71
N VAL A 116 -5.37 -6.33 4.97
CA VAL A 116 -6.47 -6.47 4.01
C VAL A 116 -7.39 -5.25 4.14
N GLU A 117 -7.54 -4.52 3.03
CA GLU A 117 -8.40 -3.34 2.93
C GLU A 117 -9.88 -3.74 2.86
N PRO A 118 -10.77 -3.10 3.66
CA PRO A 118 -12.13 -3.58 3.85
C PRO A 118 -13.07 -3.40 2.65
N ARG A 119 -12.83 -2.43 1.75
CA ARG A 119 -13.73 -2.15 0.61
C ARG A 119 -13.55 -3.16 -0.52
N HIS A 120 -12.31 -3.52 -0.85
CA HIS A 120 -11.99 -4.43 -1.96
C HIS A 120 -11.62 -5.83 -1.46
N ASN A 121 -11.44 -6.00 -0.15
CA ASN A 121 -11.03 -7.26 0.48
C ASN A 121 -9.74 -7.83 -0.15
N GLN A 122 -8.78 -6.94 -0.39
CA GLN A 122 -7.49 -7.25 -0.99
C GLN A 122 -6.37 -6.78 -0.07
N ASP A 123 -5.22 -7.44 -0.18
CA ASP A 123 -3.99 -6.97 0.42
C ASP A 123 -3.67 -5.55 -0.06
N PHE A 124 -3.27 -4.70 0.87
CA PHE A 124 -3.00 -3.28 0.64
C PHE A 124 -1.67 -2.88 1.28
N GLY A 125 -0.76 -2.29 0.50
CA GLY A 125 0.54 -1.86 1.01
C GLY A 125 1.41 -1.23 -0.06
N ASN A 126 2.72 -1.41 0.10
CA ASN A 126 3.74 -0.74 -0.70
C ASN A 126 4.67 -1.76 -1.37
N ALA A 127 5.13 -1.44 -2.57
CA ALA A 127 6.10 -2.23 -3.30
C ALA A 127 7.34 -1.40 -3.69
N VAL A 128 8.47 -2.09 -3.80
CA VAL A 128 9.70 -1.59 -4.44
C VAL A 128 9.96 -2.47 -5.65
N LEU A 129 10.10 -1.85 -6.81
CA LEU A 129 10.45 -2.47 -8.07
C LEU A 129 11.82 -1.94 -8.54
N SER A 130 12.64 -2.80 -9.13
CA SER A 130 14.03 -2.49 -9.49
C SER A 130 14.52 -3.32 -10.66
N ARG A 131 15.33 -2.71 -11.55
CA ARG A 131 16.07 -3.44 -12.59
C ARG A 131 17.19 -4.34 -12.05
N TRP A 132 17.65 -4.08 -10.83
CA TRP A 132 18.70 -4.87 -10.17
C TRP A 132 18.12 -5.82 -9.12
N PRO A 133 18.88 -6.87 -8.72
CA PRO A 133 18.50 -7.77 -7.64
C PRO A 133 18.15 -7.03 -6.34
N ILE A 134 17.12 -7.52 -5.65
CA ILE A 134 16.64 -7.01 -4.37
C ILE A 134 17.07 -7.96 -3.26
N SER A 135 17.60 -7.40 -2.17
CA SER A 135 18.01 -8.12 -0.96
C SER A 135 17.62 -7.34 0.30
N ASP A 136 17.72 -7.99 1.47
CA ASP A 136 17.49 -7.38 2.79
C ASP A 136 16.20 -6.53 2.84
N SER A 137 15.11 -7.09 2.32
CA SER A 137 13.81 -6.43 2.28
C SER A 137 13.07 -6.58 3.60
N GLN A 138 12.38 -5.52 4.03
CA GLN A 138 11.73 -5.48 5.34
C GLN A 138 10.43 -4.68 5.32
N LYS A 139 9.42 -5.16 6.08
CA LYS A 139 8.23 -4.38 6.43
C LYS A 139 8.52 -3.55 7.68
N LEU A 140 8.55 -2.24 7.52
CA LEU A 140 8.71 -1.32 8.63
C LEU A 140 7.34 -0.85 9.11
N ILE A 141 6.89 -1.31 10.27
CA ILE A 141 5.60 -0.92 10.84
C ILE A 141 5.72 0.48 11.46
N LEU A 142 4.89 1.40 10.99
CA LEU A 142 4.86 2.79 11.46
C LEU A 142 3.96 2.93 12.70
N PRO A 143 4.24 3.88 13.61
CA PRO A 143 3.66 3.92 14.95
C PRO A 143 2.14 4.24 15.00
N HIS A 144 1.56 4.74 13.90
CA HIS A 144 0.19 5.24 13.89
C HIS A 144 -0.69 4.51 12.88
N LYS A 145 -1.89 4.12 13.35
CA LYS A 145 -2.96 3.56 12.50
C LYS A 145 -3.75 4.68 11.83
N SER A 146 -4.34 4.38 10.68
CA SER A 146 -5.31 5.26 10.03
C SER A 146 -6.49 5.54 10.97
N LEU A 147 -7.00 6.77 10.94
CA LEU A 147 -8.13 7.17 11.80
C LEU A 147 -9.46 6.53 11.36
N ASN A 148 -9.61 6.27 10.06
CA ASN A 148 -10.87 5.81 9.47
C ASN A 148 -10.99 4.28 9.48
N SER A 149 -9.97 3.58 8.98
CA SER A 149 -9.99 2.11 8.83
C SER A 149 -9.20 1.38 9.91
N ARG A 150 -8.54 2.09 10.84
CA ARG A 150 -7.66 1.50 11.87
C ARG A 150 -6.54 0.64 11.28
N MET A 151 -6.20 0.89 10.02
CA MET A 151 -5.18 0.19 9.25
C MET A 151 -3.80 0.64 9.72
N ILE A 152 -2.89 -0.29 9.97
CA ILE A 152 -1.48 0.03 10.23
C ILE A 152 -0.88 0.66 8.98
N ARG A 153 0.13 1.50 9.16
CA ARG A 153 0.93 2.01 8.06
C ARG A 153 2.27 1.32 8.09
N ILE A 154 2.83 1.09 6.92
CA ILE A 154 4.15 0.49 6.77
C ILE A 154 4.98 1.32 5.78
N ALA A 155 6.29 1.11 5.81
CA ALA A 155 7.15 1.36 4.67
C ALA A 155 7.79 0.04 4.24
N THR A 156 7.95 -0.17 2.94
CA THR A 156 8.71 -1.28 2.37
C THR A 156 10.15 -0.83 2.19
N ARG A 157 11.06 -1.41 2.96
CA ARG A 157 12.51 -1.21 2.79
C ARG A 157 13.08 -2.29 1.87
N ALA A 158 14.04 -1.93 1.03
CA ALA A 158 14.78 -2.87 0.19
C ALA A 158 16.22 -2.38 -0.04
N THR A 159 17.15 -3.32 -0.21
CA THR A 159 18.51 -3.04 -0.67
C THR A 159 18.67 -3.53 -2.11
N LEU A 160 19.05 -2.61 -3.00
CA LEU A 160 19.24 -2.84 -4.43
C LEU A 160 20.74 -2.96 -4.75
N ALA A 161 21.11 -3.98 -5.51
CA ALA A 161 22.49 -4.18 -5.97
C ALA A 161 22.75 -3.44 -7.29
N VAL A 162 22.86 -2.11 -7.23
CA VAL A 162 23.10 -1.26 -8.40
C VAL A 162 24.58 -1.29 -8.77
N ASP A 163 24.91 -2.06 -9.80
CA ASP A 163 26.29 -2.34 -10.23
C ASP A 163 27.14 -2.89 -9.07
N SER A 164 28.13 -2.12 -8.60
CA SER A 164 28.98 -2.45 -7.44
C SER A 164 28.54 -1.78 -6.13
N ARG A 165 27.37 -1.14 -6.11
CA ARG A 165 26.89 -0.32 -4.99
C ARG A 165 25.60 -0.92 -4.41
N ALA A 166 25.51 -0.92 -3.08
CA ALA A 166 24.27 -1.22 -2.38
C ALA A 166 23.49 0.07 -2.13
N ILE A 167 22.26 0.14 -2.65
CA ILE A 167 21.37 1.31 -2.46
C ILE A 167 20.16 0.89 -1.66
N VAL A 168 19.91 1.57 -0.53
CA VAL A 168 18.74 1.32 0.32
C VAL A 168 17.62 2.27 -0.08
N VAL A 169 16.44 1.72 -0.34
CA VAL A 169 15.23 2.48 -0.70
C VAL A 169 14.06 2.15 0.20
N TYR A 170 13.08 3.06 0.23
CA TYR A 170 11.86 2.96 1.02
C TYR A 170 10.67 3.38 0.16
N SER A 171 9.60 2.59 0.17
CA SER A 171 8.30 2.93 -0.41
C SER A 171 7.23 3.02 0.68
#